data_AF-A0A7Z7BHP5-F1
#
_entry.id   AF-A0A7Z7BHP5-F1
#
_cell.length_a   1.000
_cell.length_b   1.000
_cell.length_c   1.000
_cell.angle_alpha   90.00
_cell.angle_beta   90.00
_cell.angle_gamma   90.00
#
_symmetry.space_group_name_H-M   'P 1'
#
loop_
_entity.id
_entity.type
_entity.pdbx_description
1 polymer ?
#
loop_
_entity_poly.entity_id
_entity_poly.type
_entity_poly.pdbx_seq_one_letter_code
_entity_poly.pdbx_strand_id
1 'polypeptide(L)' 'MNIFDKIVGDQAALETSLGAPLRDTMAIQRRLTHFAALTGGRGFRTPKKVPKVDAQGMTRGDRKRARQTKVFAS' A
#
# COMPACT_ATOMS: atom_id res chain seq x y z
N MET A 1 -6.94 26.86 23.85
CA MET A 1 -6.91 26.72 22.38
C MET A 1 -7.53 27.97 21.79
N ASN A 2 -6.77 28.73 21.00
CA ASN A 2 -7.30 29.95 20.36
C ASN A 2 -8.06 29.59 19.06
N ILE A 3 -8.74 30.57 18.46
CA ILE A 3 -9.54 30.33 17.24
C ILE A 3 -8.66 29.98 16.02
N PHE A 4 -7.45 30.51 15.92
CA PHE A 4 -6.51 30.19 14.86
C PHE A 4 -6.03 28.75 14.97
N ASP A 5 -5.70 28.28 16.17
CA ASP A 5 -5.31 26.89 16.43
C ASP A 5 -6.42 25.94 16.02
N LYS A 6 -7.69 26.29 16.29
CA LYS A 6 -8.85 25.51 15.88
C LYS A 6 -8.96 25.42 14.36
N ILE A 7 -8.85 26.56 13.66
CA ILE A 7 -8.93 26.60 12.19
C ILE A 7 -7.82 25.76 11.57
N VAL A 8 -6.60 25.86 12.10
CA VAL A 8 -5.45 25.05 11.64
C VAL A 8 -5.70 23.56 11.89
N GLY A 9 -6.21 23.20 13.07
CA GLY A 9 -6.57 21.82 13.41
C GLY A 9 -7.63 21.23 12.48
N ASP A 10 -8.69 21.98 12.22
CA ASP A 10 -9.78 21.57 11.33
C ASP A 10 -9.26 21.37 9.88
N GLN A 11 -8.38 22.25 9.39
CA GLN A 11 -7.73 22.08 8.09
C GLN A 11 -6.81 20.86 8.05
N ALA A 12 -5.97 20.67 9.05
CA ALA A 12 -5.07 19.53 9.12
C ALA A 12 -5.83 18.19 9.16
N ALA A 13 -6.96 18.14 9.88
CA ALA A 13 -7.82 16.96 9.93
C ALA A 13 -8.42 16.64 8.55
N LEU A 14 -8.86 17.66 7.81
CA LEU A 14 -9.32 17.46 6.44
C LEU A 14 -8.18 16.94 5.55
N GLU A 15 -7.01 17.53 5.59
CA GLU A 15 -5.88 17.18 4.70
C GLU A 15 -5.33 15.77 4.96
N THR A 16 -5.36 15.30 6.20
CA THR A 16 -4.86 13.98 6.60
C THR A 16 -5.91 12.86 6.52
N SER A 17 -7.20 13.19 6.37
CA SER A 17 -8.25 12.20 6.18
C SER A 17 -8.46 11.81 4.71
N LEU A 18 -8.84 10.56 4.48
CA LEU A 18 -9.33 10.10 3.18
C LEU A 18 -10.83 10.37 3.04
N GLY A 19 -11.27 10.73 1.84
CA GLY A 19 -12.70 10.91 1.53
C GLY A 19 -13.29 12.29 1.83
N ALA A 20 -12.58 13.14 2.59
CA ALA A 20 -13.00 14.52 2.77
C ALA A 20 -12.70 15.35 1.50
N PRO A 21 -13.66 16.15 0.99
CA PRO A 21 -13.42 17.02 -0.16
C PRO A 21 -12.43 18.12 0.22
N LEU A 22 -11.47 18.37 -0.67
CA LEU A 22 -10.47 19.45 -0.51
C LEU A 22 -10.93 20.69 -1.26
N ARG A 23 -10.62 21.85 -0.70
CA ARG A 23 -11.12 23.15 -1.20
C ARG A 23 -10.20 23.82 -2.20
N ASP A 24 -8.90 23.55 -2.14
CA ASP A 24 -7.89 24.19 -2.98
C ASP A 24 -6.82 23.20 -3.48
N THR A 25 -6.02 23.64 -4.46
CA THR A 25 -4.94 22.84 -5.06
C THR A 25 -3.81 22.58 -4.08
N MET A 26 -3.52 23.54 -3.19
CA MET A 26 -2.49 23.41 -2.16
C MET A 26 -2.83 22.31 -1.15
N ALA A 27 -4.07 22.20 -0.68
CA ALA A 27 -4.49 21.11 0.20
C ALA A 27 -4.39 19.75 -0.51
N ILE A 28 -4.67 19.70 -1.83
CA ILE A 28 -4.48 18.47 -2.62
C ILE A 28 -3.01 18.06 -2.60
N GLN A 29 -2.08 18.98 -2.85
CA GLN A 29 -0.65 18.70 -2.79
C GLN A 29 -0.18 18.31 -1.39
N ARG A 30 -0.66 18.99 -0.33
CA ARG A 30 -0.34 18.64 1.06
C ARG A 30 -0.81 17.23 1.41
N ARG A 31 -2.05 16.86 1.05
CA ARG A 31 -2.58 15.51 1.23
C ARG A 31 -1.76 14.47 0.47
N LEU A 32 -1.44 14.72 -0.80
CA LEU A 32 -0.64 13.80 -1.61
C LEU A 32 0.75 13.58 -1.00
N THR A 33 1.38 14.66 -0.54
CA THR A 33 2.69 14.63 0.12
C THR A 33 2.63 13.83 1.43
N HIS A 34 1.59 14.08 2.23
CA HIS A 34 1.36 13.37 3.49
C HIS A 34 1.23 11.85 3.26
N PHE A 35 0.39 11.41 2.32
CA PHE A 35 0.21 10.00 2.04
C PHE A 35 1.38 9.34 1.30
N ALA A 36 2.11 10.10 0.48
CA ALA A 36 3.36 9.62 -0.10
C ALA A 36 4.41 9.36 1.00
N ALA A 37 4.54 10.26 1.97
CA ALA A 37 5.42 10.10 3.12
C ALA A 37 5.04 8.88 3.97
N LEU A 38 3.74 8.70 4.26
CA LEU A 38 3.24 7.55 5.03
C LEU A 38 3.55 6.20 4.36
N THR A 39 3.49 6.14 3.03
CA THR A 39 3.72 4.90 2.28
C THR A 39 5.17 4.73 1.84
N GLY A 40 6.05 5.68 2.14
CA GLY A 40 7.40 5.73 1.59
C GLY A 40 7.42 5.72 0.06
N GLY A 41 6.42 6.33 -0.58
CA GLY A 41 6.24 6.36 -2.02
C GLY A 41 5.76 5.05 -2.65
N ARG A 42 5.50 3.99 -1.87
CA ARG A 42 5.10 2.66 -2.39
C ARG A 42 3.59 2.51 -2.60
N GLY A 43 2.81 3.53 -2.22
CA GLY A 43 1.34 3.50 -2.19
C GLY A 43 0.79 2.57 -1.09
N PHE A 44 -0.53 2.56 -0.90
CA PHE A 44 -1.21 1.75 0.13
C PHE A 44 -1.40 0.28 -0.26
N ARG A 45 -0.67 -0.20 -1.27
CA ARG A 45 -0.85 -1.56 -1.76
C ARG A 45 -0.22 -2.54 -0.77
N THR A 46 -0.95 -3.61 -0.45
CA THR A 46 -0.36 -4.74 0.26
C THR A 46 0.80 -5.29 -0.57
N PRO A 47 2.01 -5.46 0.00
CA PRO A 47 3.11 -6.07 -0.73
C PRO A 47 2.69 -7.45 -1.25
N LYS A 48 3.21 -7.83 -2.42
CA LYS A 48 2.86 -9.11 -3.04
C LYS A 48 3.20 -10.23 -2.05
N LYS A 49 2.20 -11.08 -1.72
CA LYS A 49 2.45 -12.24 -0.87
C LYS A 49 3.58 -13.06 -1.47
N VAL A 50 4.60 -13.36 -0.66
CA VAL A 50 5.62 -14.34 -1.02
C VAL A 50 4.91 -15.68 -1.22
N PRO A 51 5.19 -16.43 -2.32
CA PRO A 51 4.55 -17.70 -2.53
C PRO A 51 4.81 -18.64 -1.36
N LYS A 52 3.75 -19.30 -0.87
CA LYS A 52 3.88 -20.32 0.18
C LYS A 52 4.78 -21.44 -0.31
N VAL A 53 5.80 -21.75 0.48
CA VAL A 53 6.66 -22.93 0.31
C VAL A 53 6.15 -24.08 1.18
N ASP A 54 6.41 -25.31 0.74
CA ASP A 54 6.22 -26.51 1.55
C ASP A 54 7.44 -26.80 2.44
N ALA A 55 7.41 -27.92 3.17
CA ALA A 55 8.52 -28.34 4.05
C ALA A 55 9.84 -28.59 3.29
N GLN A 56 9.77 -28.74 1.96
CA GLN A 56 10.90 -28.96 1.06
C GLN A 56 11.33 -27.64 0.38
N GLY A 57 10.76 -26.50 0.77
CA GLY A 57 11.09 -25.20 0.19
C GLY A 57 10.48 -24.96 -1.20
N MET A 58 9.62 -25.85 -1.72
CA MET A 58 9.06 -25.74 -3.05
C MET A 58 7.75 -24.96 -3.07
N THR A 59 7.59 -24.07 -4.04
CA THR A 59 6.30 -23.43 -4.29
C THR A 59 5.35 -24.42 -4.99
N ARG A 60 4.05 -24.09 -5.03
CA ARG A 60 3.07 -24.83 -5.87
C ARG A 60 3.51 -24.90 -7.34
N GLY A 61 4.11 -23.82 -7.86
CA GLY A 61 4.61 -23.75 -9.23
C GLY A 61 5.75 -24.73 -9.47
N ASP A 62 6.69 -24.80 -8.54
CA ASP A 62 7.84 -25.70 -8.63
C ASP A 62 7.38 -27.16 -8.61
N ARG A 63 6.44 -27.50 -7.72
CA ARG A 63 5.82 -28.84 -7.70
C ARG A 63 5.11 -29.20 -9.00
N LYS A 64 4.43 -28.25 -9.64
CA LYS A 64 3.78 -28.47 -10.94
C LYS A 64 4.82 -28.76 -12.02
N ARG A 65 5.89 -27.95 -12.10
CA ARG A 65 6.97 -28.15 -13.09
C ARG A 65 7.71 -29.46 -12.86
N ALA A 66 8.02 -29.80 -11.60
CA ALA A 66 8.67 -31.06 -11.23
C ALA A 66 7.80 -32.29 -11.56
N ARG A 67 6.46 -32.16 -11.49
CA ARG A 67 5.57 -33.23 -11.95
C ARG A 67 5.58 -33.36 -13.46
N GLN A 68 5.54 -32.24 -14.19
CA GLN A 68 5.58 -32.25 -15.65
C GLN A 68 6.89 -32.85 -16.17
N THR A 69 8.03 -32.44 -15.63
CA THR A 69 9.34 -33.00 -16.04
C THR A 69 9.41 -34.51 -15.82
N LYS A 70 8.85 -35.03 -14.72
CA LYS A 70 8.75 -36.48 -14.50
C LYS A 70 7.88 -37.20 -15.53
N VAL A 71 6.76 -36.60 -15.94
CA VAL A 71 5.86 -37.17 -16.97
C VAL A 71 6.51 -37.16 -18.36
N PHE A 72 7.33 -36.17 -18.69
CA PHE A 72 8.04 -36.12 -19.97
C PHE A 72 9.31 -36.99 -20.01
N ALA A 73 9.82 -37.41 -18.86
CA ALA A 73 11.00 -38.27 -18.75
C ALA A 73 10.66 -39.77 -18.62
N SER A 74 9.37 -40.11 -18.53
CA SER A 74 8.84 -41.48 -18.56
C SER A 74 8.30 -41.83 -19.94
#